data_AF-A0A4R7BD48-F1
#
_entry.id   AF-A0A4R7BD48-F1
#
_cell.length_a   1.000
_cell.length_b   1.000
_cell.length_c   1.000
_cell.angle_alpha   90.00
_cell.angle_beta   90.00
_cell.angle_gamma   90.00
#
_symmetry.space_group_name_H-M   'P 1'
#
loop_
_entity.id
_entity.type
_entity.pdbx_description
1 polymer ?
#
loop_
_entity_poly.entity_id
_entity_poly.type
_entity_poly.pdbx_seq_one_letter_code
_entity_poly.pdbx_strand_id
1 'polypeptide(L)'
;MLKLHNTLTRQKEVFTPIEANKVRMYVCGMTVYDFCHLGHARVMVVFDMVARWLRASGYQVNYVRNITDIDDKIIRRAAENGESIGELTQRFIDAMNEDSGALGVERPDHEPRATAFVPGMIRMIETLIGNGHAYAAENGDVYYAVHAFDGYGKLSGKSLDDLRAGERVEVDPHKRDPMDFVLWKAAKPGEPSWDSPWGAGRPGWHIECSVMSEHLLGEHFDIHGGGADLQFPHHENEIAQSEGAHGHTFVNYWMHNGFIRVDDEKMSKSLGNFFTIREVLAKYDPEVVRFFILRAHYRSPLNYSDAHLDDARAALTRLYTALKSVPPTDVRLEWHDEYAVRFKAAMDDDFNTVEAMAVLFELAGEVHKTQSSALAGRLKSLAAVLGLLQREPQAFLQGGQGDAAGLSVEEIEARIEARRLARARKDWAESDRVRDELAAAGVVLEDGAGGTTWRRS
;
A
#
# COMPACT_ATOMS: atom_id res chain seq x y z
N MET A 1 -13.60 -14.37 -14.71
CA MET A 1 -12.25 -14.27 -15.31
C MET A 1 -11.71 -12.94 -14.87
N LEU A 2 -10.52 -12.92 -14.28
CA LEU A 2 -9.88 -11.71 -13.77
C LEU A 2 -9.61 -10.74 -14.93
N LYS A 3 -10.01 -9.49 -14.75
CA LYS A 3 -9.70 -8.36 -15.63
C LYS A 3 -8.95 -7.31 -14.84
N LEU A 4 -7.90 -6.75 -15.43
CA LEU A 4 -7.09 -5.69 -14.83
C LEU A 4 -7.16 -4.45 -15.70
N HIS A 5 -7.27 -3.27 -15.10
CA HIS A 5 -6.99 -2.06 -15.84
C HIS A 5 -5.50 -1.93 -16.11
N ASN A 6 -5.12 -2.02 -17.38
CA ASN A 6 -3.76 -1.83 -17.81
C ASN A 6 -3.52 -0.35 -18.12
N THR A 7 -2.60 0.27 -17.38
CA THR A 7 -2.27 1.68 -17.56
C THR A 7 -1.76 1.97 -18.96
N LEU A 8 -1.02 1.02 -19.55
CA LEU A 8 -0.44 1.18 -20.89
C LEU A 8 -1.51 1.32 -21.98
N THR A 9 -2.60 0.55 -21.89
CA THR A 9 -3.68 0.56 -22.90
C THR A 9 -4.89 1.38 -22.48
N ARG A 10 -4.95 1.80 -21.21
CA ARG A 10 -6.04 2.56 -20.57
C ARG A 10 -7.38 1.82 -20.59
N GLN A 11 -7.36 0.50 -20.61
CA GLN A 11 -8.57 -0.34 -20.65
C GLN A 11 -8.48 -1.50 -19.67
N LYS A 12 -9.63 -2.08 -19.32
CA LYS A 12 -9.68 -3.34 -18.57
C LYS A 12 -9.44 -4.50 -19.54
N GLU A 13 -8.39 -5.27 -19.30
CA GLU A 13 -7.97 -6.40 -20.12
C GLU A 13 -8.12 -7.71 -19.34
N VAL A 14 -8.39 -8.81 -20.03
CA VAL A 14 -8.41 -10.13 -19.40
C VAL A 14 -6.99 -10.47 -18.98
N PHE A 15 -6.78 -10.73 -17.68
CA PHE A 15 -5.49 -11.15 -17.17
C PHE A 15 -5.13 -12.54 -17.71
N THR A 16 -4.03 -12.61 -18.43
CA THR A 16 -3.43 -13.85 -18.92
C THR A 16 -1.97 -13.87 -18.47
N PRO A 17 -1.56 -14.77 -17.56
CA PRO A 17 -0.18 -14.87 -17.16
C PRO A 17 0.69 -15.45 -18.28
N ILE A 18 1.96 -15.08 -18.30
CA ILE A 18 2.96 -15.57 -19.26
C ILE A 18 3.15 -17.08 -19.09
N GLU A 19 3.25 -17.55 -17.84
CA GLU A 19 3.24 -18.97 -17.51
C GLU A 19 1.93 -19.34 -16.81
N ALA A 20 1.27 -20.40 -17.29
CA ALA A 20 -0.01 -20.84 -16.74
C ALA A 20 0.06 -21.02 -15.21
N ASN A 21 -0.88 -20.40 -14.50
CA ASN A 21 -1.02 -20.42 -13.04
C ASN A 21 0.14 -19.78 -12.24
N LYS A 22 1.10 -19.09 -12.87
CA LYS A 22 2.13 -18.33 -12.16
C LYS A 22 2.01 -16.84 -12.45
N VAL A 23 2.25 -16.02 -11.43
CA VAL A 23 2.21 -14.57 -11.57
C VAL A 23 3.49 -13.99 -10.99
N ARG A 24 4.25 -13.28 -11.83
CA ARG A 24 5.44 -12.54 -11.45
C ARG A 24 5.08 -11.07 -11.34
N MET A 25 5.09 -10.55 -10.12
CA MET A 25 4.63 -9.20 -9.81
C MET A 25 5.73 -8.41 -9.14
N TYR A 26 6.08 -7.26 -9.72
CA TYR A 26 6.98 -6.27 -9.10
C TYR A 26 6.20 -5.03 -8.70
N VAL A 27 6.48 -4.45 -7.54
CA VAL A 27 5.92 -3.17 -7.11
C VAL A 27 7.04 -2.30 -6.57
N CYS A 28 7.18 -1.07 -7.09
CA CYS A 28 8.18 -0.14 -6.56
C CYS A 28 7.91 0.16 -5.07
N GLY A 29 8.95 -0.01 -4.25
CA GLY A 29 8.87 0.21 -2.81
C GLY A 29 9.28 1.62 -2.39
N MET A 30 9.87 1.73 -1.19
CA MET A 30 10.07 3.01 -0.53
C MET A 30 11.55 3.41 -0.46
N THR A 31 11.79 4.72 -0.58
CA THR A 31 13.05 5.36 -0.17
C THR A 31 13.09 5.51 1.33
N VAL A 32 13.96 4.73 1.99
CA VAL A 32 14.00 4.59 3.46
C VAL A 32 14.89 5.65 4.13
N TYR A 33 14.51 6.92 3.96
CA TYR A 33 15.16 8.07 4.61
C TYR A 33 14.32 8.69 5.75
N ASP A 34 13.06 8.28 5.87
CA ASP A 34 12.09 8.82 6.83
C ASP A 34 10.94 7.83 7.08
N PHE A 35 10.07 8.12 8.05
CA PHE A 35 8.88 7.33 8.31
C PHE A 35 7.89 7.31 7.15
N CYS A 36 7.21 6.18 6.97
CA CYS A 36 6.18 6.05 5.96
C CYS A 36 4.93 6.87 6.30
N HIS A 37 4.26 7.38 5.26
CA HIS A 37 3.01 8.13 5.38
C HIS A 37 1.83 7.38 4.79
N LEU A 38 0.62 7.95 4.94
CA LEU A 38 -0.60 7.29 4.50
C LEU A 38 -0.65 6.98 3.01
N GLY A 39 0.06 7.78 2.19
CA GLY A 39 0.30 7.48 0.77
C GLY A 39 1.04 6.16 0.56
N HIS A 40 2.11 5.90 1.34
CA HIS A 40 2.81 4.62 1.32
C HIS A 40 1.93 3.49 1.87
N ALA A 41 1.18 3.72 2.95
CA ALA A 41 0.22 2.74 3.47
C ALA A 41 -0.75 2.28 2.39
N ARG A 42 -1.24 3.21 1.57
CA ARG A 42 -2.14 2.90 0.46
C ARG A 42 -1.50 1.94 -0.54
N VAL A 43 -0.29 2.23 -1.01
CA VAL A 43 0.43 1.35 -1.95
C VAL A 43 0.60 -0.04 -1.32
N MET A 44 1.09 -0.10 -0.08
CA MET A 44 1.34 -1.37 0.63
C MET A 44 0.07 -2.21 0.79
N VAL A 45 -1.03 -1.61 1.24
CA VAL A 45 -2.30 -2.31 1.46
C VAL A 45 -2.97 -2.73 0.15
N VAL A 46 -2.91 -1.89 -0.89
CA VAL A 46 -3.48 -2.21 -2.21
C VAL A 46 -2.76 -3.40 -2.84
N PHE A 47 -1.43 -3.39 -2.89
CA PHE A 47 -0.70 -4.47 -3.55
C PHE A 47 -0.65 -5.75 -2.70
N ASP A 48 -0.80 -5.65 -1.38
CA ASP A 48 -1.10 -6.80 -0.51
C ASP A 48 -2.47 -7.42 -0.85
N MET A 49 -3.53 -6.61 -1.00
CA MET A 49 -4.83 -7.10 -1.46
C MET A 49 -4.73 -7.78 -2.84
N VAL A 50 -3.98 -7.21 -3.78
CA VAL A 50 -3.74 -7.82 -5.10
C VAL A 50 -3.08 -9.19 -4.95
N ALA A 51 -1.98 -9.29 -4.19
CA ALA A 51 -1.29 -10.55 -3.95
C ALA A 51 -2.20 -11.59 -3.27
N ARG A 52 -2.96 -11.19 -2.26
CA ARG A 52 -3.94 -12.05 -1.57
C ARG A 52 -5.01 -12.56 -2.52
N TRP A 53 -5.57 -11.71 -3.38
CA TRP A 53 -6.59 -12.12 -4.36
C TRP A 53 -6.03 -13.11 -5.38
N LEU A 54 -4.85 -12.85 -5.91
CA LEU A 54 -4.20 -13.74 -6.87
C LEU A 54 -3.93 -15.12 -6.25
N ARG A 55 -3.39 -15.17 -5.02
CA ARG A 55 -3.19 -16.42 -4.28
C ARG A 55 -4.53 -17.13 -3.99
N ALA A 56 -5.55 -16.41 -3.54
CA ALA A 56 -6.89 -16.95 -3.30
C ALA A 56 -7.59 -17.46 -4.59
N SER A 57 -7.21 -16.91 -5.74
CA SER A 57 -7.65 -17.34 -7.07
C SER A 57 -6.88 -18.55 -7.61
N GLY A 58 -5.91 -19.08 -6.85
CA GLY A 58 -5.16 -20.29 -7.18
C GLY A 58 -3.83 -20.06 -7.91
N TYR A 59 -3.38 -18.81 -8.07
CA TYR A 59 -2.09 -18.52 -8.68
C TYR A 59 -0.93 -18.74 -7.71
N GLN A 60 0.20 -19.21 -8.24
CA GLN A 60 1.50 -19.14 -7.59
C GLN A 60 2.08 -17.74 -7.84
N VAL A 61 2.02 -16.88 -6.83
CA VAL A 61 2.50 -15.50 -6.93
C VAL A 61 3.94 -15.42 -6.44
N ASN A 62 4.81 -14.84 -7.27
CA ASN A 62 6.12 -14.34 -6.86
C ASN A 62 6.04 -12.80 -6.82
N TYR A 63 5.86 -12.26 -5.61
CA TYR A 63 5.71 -10.84 -5.35
C TYR A 63 7.02 -10.22 -4.86
N VAL A 64 7.57 -9.30 -5.65
CA VAL A 64 8.79 -8.56 -5.37
C VAL A 64 8.46 -7.09 -5.09
N ARG A 65 9.05 -6.52 -4.04
CA ARG A 65 9.00 -5.07 -3.77
C ARG A 65 10.36 -4.58 -3.26
N ASN A 66 11.01 -3.68 -3.98
CA ASN A 66 12.34 -3.23 -3.58
C ASN A 66 12.35 -2.30 -2.36
N ILE A 67 13.56 -2.07 -1.85
CA ILE A 67 13.88 -0.99 -0.94
C ILE A 67 14.95 -0.12 -1.61
N THR A 68 14.66 1.17 -1.78
CA THR A 68 15.66 2.16 -2.21
C THR A 68 16.46 2.58 -0.98
N ASP A 69 17.65 2.00 -0.80
CA ASP A 69 18.56 2.27 0.32
C ASP A 69 19.80 3.11 -0.08
N ILE A 70 19.77 3.70 -1.28
CA ILE A 70 20.72 4.71 -1.74
C ILE A 70 19.98 5.75 -2.60
N ASP A 71 19.99 7.02 -2.17
CA ASP A 71 19.39 8.15 -2.90
C ASP A 71 19.93 9.47 -2.32
N ASP A 72 19.83 10.57 -3.07
CA ASP A 72 20.21 11.90 -2.59
C ASP A 72 19.47 12.32 -1.30
N LYS A 73 18.23 11.87 -1.08
CA LYS A 73 17.48 12.11 0.17
C LYS A 73 18.08 11.35 1.36
N ILE A 74 18.53 10.12 1.14
CA ILE A 74 19.16 9.27 2.16
C ILE A 74 20.51 9.86 2.56
N ILE A 75 21.35 10.19 1.58
CA ILE A 75 22.68 10.77 1.81
C ILE A 75 22.57 12.08 2.61
N ARG A 76 21.68 12.98 2.18
CA ARG A 76 21.46 14.26 2.86
C ARG A 76 20.97 14.05 4.30
N ARG A 77 19.97 13.20 4.51
CA ARG A 77 19.44 12.94 5.86
C ARG A 77 20.46 12.27 6.78
N ALA A 78 21.24 11.33 6.27
CA ALA A 78 22.32 10.69 7.03
C ALA A 78 23.36 11.71 7.49
N ALA A 79 23.74 12.63 6.59
CA ALA A 79 24.65 13.73 6.92
C ALA A 79 24.04 14.73 7.94
N GLU A 80 22.77 15.09 7.79
CA GLU A 80 22.03 15.92 8.77
C GLU A 80 22.02 15.30 10.17
N ASN A 81 21.91 13.97 10.25
CA ASN A 81 21.85 13.21 11.50
C ASN A 81 23.22 12.84 12.08
N GLY A 82 24.30 13.00 11.31
CA GLY A 82 25.63 12.57 11.71
C GLY A 82 25.78 11.04 11.84
N GLU A 83 25.06 10.27 11.03
CA GLU A 83 25.09 8.80 11.02
C GLU A 83 25.41 8.25 9.62
N SER A 84 25.73 6.95 9.50
CA SER A 84 25.94 6.33 8.18
C SER A 84 24.62 6.07 7.44
N ILE A 85 24.67 5.97 6.11
CA ILE A 85 23.47 5.60 5.33
C ILE A 85 22.94 4.22 5.72
N GLY A 86 23.80 3.29 6.13
CA GLY A 86 23.39 1.95 6.55
C GLY A 86 22.59 1.97 7.85
N GLU A 87 23.02 2.78 8.83
CA GLU A 87 22.31 2.96 10.10
C GLU A 87 20.95 3.64 9.88
N LEU A 88 20.93 4.73 9.08
CA LEU A 88 19.70 5.44 8.73
C LEU A 88 18.69 4.52 8.05
N THR A 89 19.12 3.84 6.98
CA THR A 89 18.23 3.02 6.15
C THR A 89 17.74 1.81 6.91
N GLN A 90 18.59 1.14 7.70
CA GLN A 90 18.16 0.01 8.52
C GLN A 90 17.08 0.43 9.54
N ARG A 91 17.25 1.56 10.23
CA ARG A 91 16.25 2.09 11.16
C ARG A 91 14.89 2.33 10.49
N PHE A 92 14.88 2.89 9.28
CA PHE A 92 13.63 3.16 8.56
C PHE A 92 13.06 1.92 7.85
N ILE A 93 13.87 0.93 7.51
CA ILE A 93 13.39 -0.40 7.07
C ILE A 93 12.64 -1.09 8.21
N ASP A 94 13.20 -1.08 9.42
CA ASP A 94 12.56 -1.67 10.59
C ASP A 94 11.25 -0.95 10.92
N ALA A 95 11.26 0.40 10.91
CA ALA A 95 10.06 1.19 11.12
C ALA A 95 8.98 0.95 10.04
N MET A 96 9.37 0.85 8.76
CA MET A 96 8.46 0.52 7.66
C MET A 96 7.83 -0.85 7.86
N ASN A 97 8.61 -1.86 8.28
CA ASN A 97 8.12 -3.21 8.52
C ASN A 97 7.16 -3.29 9.71
N GLU A 98 7.44 -2.55 10.78
CA GLU A 98 6.53 -2.39 11.92
C GLU A 98 5.20 -1.77 11.48
N ASP A 99 5.26 -0.66 10.72
CA ASP A 99 4.08 0.07 10.26
C ASP A 99 3.24 -0.78 9.29
N SER A 100 3.88 -1.48 8.34
CA SER A 100 3.19 -2.38 7.41
C SER A 100 2.59 -3.59 8.13
N GLY A 101 3.32 -4.17 9.08
CA GLY A 101 2.86 -5.29 9.88
C GLY A 101 1.64 -4.93 10.73
N ALA A 102 1.63 -3.73 11.32
CA ALA A 102 0.47 -3.21 12.05
C ALA A 102 -0.77 -3.13 11.15
N LEU A 103 -0.61 -2.69 9.89
CA LEU A 103 -1.69 -2.64 8.89
C LEU A 103 -2.09 -4.02 8.30
N GLY A 104 -1.55 -5.12 8.83
CA GLY A 104 -1.85 -6.49 8.37
C GLY A 104 -1.34 -6.79 6.95
N VAL A 105 -0.34 -6.04 6.48
CA VAL A 105 0.29 -6.26 5.17
C VAL A 105 1.23 -7.48 5.27
N GLU A 106 1.06 -8.46 4.38
CA GLU A 106 1.99 -9.57 4.26
C GLU A 106 3.32 -9.10 3.65
N ARG A 107 4.43 -9.72 4.06
CA ARG A 107 5.71 -9.44 3.42
C ARG A 107 5.69 -9.92 1.96
N PRO A 108 6.31 -9.18 1.04
CA PRO A 108 6.64 -9.67 -0.29
C PRO A 108 7.47 -10.96 -0.23
N ASP A 109 7.44 -11.75 -1.29
CA ASP A 109 8.27 -12.95 -1.41
C ASP A 109 9.76 -12.57 -1.51
N HIS A 110 10.07 -11.40 -2.08
CA HIS A 110 11.41 -10.81 -2.08
C HIS A 110 11.39 -9.29 -1.85
N GLU A 111 12.33 -8.80 -1.04
CA GLU A 111 12.56 -7.37 -0.80
C GLU A 111 14.03 -6.97 -1.10
N PRO A 112 14.43 -6.88 -2.38
CA PRO A 112 15.79 -6.54 -2.76
C PRO A 112 16.13 -5.09 -2.38
N ARG A 113 17.38 -4.87 -1.96
CA ARG A 113 17.92 -3.54 -1.65
C ARG A 113 18.78 -3.04 -2.81
N ALA A 114 18.61 -1.78 -3.22
CA ALA A 114 19.34 -1.20 -4.35
C ALA A 114 20.87 -1.34 -4.22
N THR A 115 21.43 -1.12 -3.02
CA THR A 115 22.88 -1.24 -2.77
C THR A 115 23.46 -2.62 -3.09
N ALA A 116 22.65 -3.69 -3.00
CA ALA A 116 23.08 -5.07 -3.29
C ALA A 116 23.11 -5.38 -4.81
N PHE A 117 22.54 -4.52 -5.64
CA PHE A 117 22.36 -4.75 -7.09
C PHE A 117 23.17 -3.79 -7.97
N VAL A 118 24.01 -2.93 -7.39
CA VAL A 118 24.86 -1.97 -8.12
C VAL A 118 25.67 -2.61 -9.25
N PRO A 119 26.30 -3.80 -9.08
CA PRO A 119 26.99 -4.44 -10.21
C PRO A 119 26.09 -4.77 -11.40
N GLY A 120 24.81 -5.09 -11.16
CA GLY A 120 23.82 -5.30 -12.23
C GLY A 120 23.43 -4.00 -12.91
N MET A 121 23.30 -2.91 -12.15
CA MET A 121 23.02 -1.57 -12.68
C MET A 121 24.14 -1.10 -13.61
N ILE A 122 25.41 -1.29 -13.22
CA ILE A 122 26.55 -0.99 -14.09
C ILE A 122 26.45 -1.77 -15.41
N ARG A 123 26.20 -3.09 -15.35
CA ARG A 123 26.08 -3.91 -16.57
C ARG A 123 24.93 -3.47 -17.48
N MET A 124 23.76 -3.17 -16.94
CA MET A 124 22.63 -2.69 -17.75
C MET A 124 22.95 -1.35 -18.41
N ILE A 125 23.65 -0.45 -17.70
CA ILE A 125 24.08 0.83 -18.26
C ILE A 125 25.10 0.64 -19.39
N GLU A 126 26.05 -0.29 -19.24
CA GLU A 126 26.97 -0.67 -20.32
C GLU A 126 26.22 -1.17 -21.56
N THR A 127 25.20 -2.04 -21.37
CA THR A 127 24.33 -2.52 -22.46
C THR A 127 23.59 -1.35 -23.13
N LEU A 128 23.00 -0.44 -22.35
CA LEU A 128 22.30 0.73 -22.87
C LEU A 128 23.21 1.66 -23.69
N ILE A 129 24.46 1.85 -23.26
CA ILE A 129 25.46 2.59 -24.04
C ILE A 129 25.77 1.84 -25.33
N GLY A 130 26.00 0.53 -25.25
CA GLY A 130 26.28 -0.32 -26.42
C GLY A 130 25.16 -0.29 -27.47
N ASN A 131 23.91 -0.20 -27.01
CA ASN A 131 22.73 -0.10 -27.86
C ASN A 131 22.44 1.34 -28.35
N GLY A 132 23.20 2.34 -27.89
CA GLY A 132 23.01 3.75 -28.28
C GLY A 132 21.90 4.49 -27.53
N HIS A 133 21.37 3.93 -26.45
CA HIS A 133 20.33 4.54 -25.61
C HIS A 133 20.88 5.32 -24.41
N ALA A 134 22.19 5.30 -24.19
CA ALA A 134 22.84 6.04 -23.11
C ALA A 134 24.20 6.62 -23.53
N TYR A 135 24.67 7.60 -22.78
CA TYR A 135 25.99 8.20 -22.99
C TYR A 135 26.61 8.68 -21.68
N ALA A 136 27.93 8.50 -21.57
CA ALA A 136 28.71 9.15 -20.52
C ALA A 136 28.97 10.62 -20.88
N ALA A 137 28.84 11.50 -19.91
CA ALA A 137 29.08 12.92 -20.04
C ALA A 137 30.38 13.35 -19.35
N GLU A 138 30.85 14.56 -19.67
CA GLU A 138 32.14 15.08 -19.19
C GLU A 138 32.21 15.29 -17.67
N ASN A 139 31.05 15.42 -17.00
CA ASN A 139 30.94 15.54 -15.55
C ASN A 139 31.08 14.19 -14.82
N GLY A 140 31.21 13.07 -15.55
CA GLY A 140 31.28 11.71 -15.00
C GLY A 140 29.91 11.05 -14.78
N ASP A 141 28.81 11.77 -15.05
CA ASP A 141 27.48 11.17 -15.06
C ASP A 141 27.27 10.35 -16.34
N VAL A 142 26.37 9.37 -16.26
CA VAL A 142 25.84 8.67 -17.43
C VAL A 142 24.35 8.96 -17.53
N TYR A 143 23.92 9.41 -18.69
CA TYR A 143 22.54 9.77 -18.96
C TYR A 143 21.91 8.80 -19.97
N TYR A 144 20.60 8.57 -19.82
CA TYR A 144 19.77 7.95 -20.82
C TYR A 144 19.37 8.98 -21.87
N ALA A 145 19.53 8.66 -23.15
CA ALA A 145 19.13 9.51 -24.27
C ALA A 145 17.66 9.24 -24.65
N VAL A 146 16.72 10.06 -24.17
CA VAL A 146 15.29 9.75 -24.31
C VAL A 146 14.81 9.67 -25.77
N HIS A 147 15.40 10.48 -26.67
CA HIS A 147 15.08 10.47 -28.10
C HIS A 147 15.62 9.25 -28.84
N ALA A 148 16.53 8.48 -28.23
CA ALA A 148 17.00 7.23 -28.81
C ALA A 148 15.99 6.08 -28.61
N PHE A 149 14.95 6.27 -27.78
CA PHE A 149 13.97 5.24 -27.48
C PHE A 149 12.62 5.53 -28.14
N ASP A 150 12.25 4.66 -29.08
CA ASP A 150 10.97 4.75 -29.77
C ASP A 150 9.82 4.48 -28.79
N GLY A 151 8.88 5.43 -28.72
CA GLY A 151 7.70 5.31 -27.86
C GLY A 151 7.91 5.74 -26.41
N TYR A 152 8.98 6.49 -26.10
CA TYR A 152 9.10 7.16 -24.80
C TYR A 152 7.85 8.03 -24.52
N GLY A 153 7.21 7.82 -23.38
CA GLY A 153 5.93 8.47 -23.04
C GLY A 153 4.70 7.59 -23.25
N LYS A 154 4.84 6.36 -23.78
CA LYS A 154 3.71 5.46 -24.06
C LYS A 154 2.89 5.09 -22.82
N LEU A 155 3.52 4.96 -21.65
CA LEU A 155 2.82 4.61 -20.41
C LEU A 155 2.01 5.78 -19.87
N SER A 156 2.62 6.96 -19.81
CA SER A 156 2.02 8.19 -19.30
C SER A 156 1.06 8.85 -20.28
N GLY A 157 1.25 8.62 -21.58
CA GLY A 157 0.55 9.33 -22.65
C GLY A 157 1.06 10.75 -22.89
N LYS A 158 2.19 11.13 -22.30
CA LYS A 158 2.80 12.44 -22.50
C LYS A 158 3.74 12.38 -23.70
N SER A 159 3.66 13.34 -24.61
CA SER A 159 4.69 13.49 -25.63
C SER A 159 5.91 14.24 -25.08
N LEU A 160 7.08 14.06 -25.70
CA LEU A 160 8.29 14.81 -25.34
C LEU A 160 8.09 16.33 -25.51
N ASP A 161 7.26 16.75 -26.47
CA ASP A 161 6.93 18.17 -26.69
C ASP A 161 6.06 18.74 -25.55
N ASP A 162 5.09 17.97 -25.05
CA ASP A 162 4.27 18.38 -23.89
C ASP A 162 5.12 18.54 -22.62
N LEU A 163 6.11 17.66 -22.45
CA LEU A 163 7.03 17.69 -21.30
C LEU A 163 7.93 18.94 -21.33
N ARG A 164 8.45 19.31 -22.51
CA ARG A 164 9.25 20.53 -22.70
C ARG A 164 8.48 21.81 -22.43
N ALA A 165 7.18 21.87 -22.75
CA ALA A 165 6.36 23.06 -22.54
C ALA A 165 6.03 23.33 -21.05
N GLY A 166 6.10 22.31 -20.20
CA GLY A 166 5.74 22.38 -18.78
C GLY A 166 6.90 22.66 -17.81
N GLU A 167 8.15 22.48 -18.23
CA GLU A 167 9.30 22.54 -17.34
C GLU A 167 10.03 23.90 -17.37
N ARG A 168 10.08 24.56 -16.21
CA ARG A 168 11.06 25.62 -15.89
C ARG A 168 12.29 24.98 -15.24
N VAL A 169 12.98 24.09 -15.96
CA VAL A 169 14.16 23.40 -15.43
C VAL A 169 15.43 24.17 -15.80
N GLU A 170 16.34 24.28 -14.82
CA GLU A 170 17.69 24.76 -15.04
C GLU A 170 18.37 23.83 -16.05
N VAL A 171 18.81 24.38 -17.18
CA VAL A 171 19.44 23.58 -18.25
C VAL A 171 20.76 23.04 -17.73
N ASP A 172 20.82 21.73 -17.46
CA ASP A 172 22.07 21.03 -17.19
C ASP A 172 22.89 20.97 -18.49
N PRO A 173 24.02 21.69 -18.60
CA PRO A 173 24.78 21.79 -19.84
C PRO A 173 25.44 20.47 -20.24
N HIS A 174 25.49 19.47 -19.35
CA HIS A 174 26.07 18.17 -19.63
C HIS A 174 25.09 17.21 -20.31
N LYS A 175 23.79 17.54 -20.32
CA LYS A 175 22.78 16.77 -21.04
C LYS A 175 22.68 17.22 -22.49
N ARG A 176 22.58 16.25 -23.40
CA ARG A 176 22.27 16.47 -24.82
C ARG A 176 20.83 16.95 -25.01
N ASP A 177 19.91 16.44 -24.18
CA ASP A 177 18.53 16.91 -24.10
C ASP A 177 18.11 17.15 -22.64
N PRO A 178 17.37 18.23 -22.32
CA PRO A 178 16.90 18.48 -20.96
C PRO A 178 16.12 17.31 -20.31
N MET A 179 15.42 16.51 -21.12
CA MET A 179 14.65 15.34 -20.68
C MET A 179 15.50 14.10 -20.40
N ASP A 180 16.77 14.09 -20.83
CA ASP A 180 17.69 12.98 -20.53
C ASP A 180 17.82 12.84 -19.01
N PHE A 181 17.77 11.61 -18.53
CA PHE A 181 17.78 11.33 -17.08
C PHE A 181 19.01 10.52 -16.69
N VAL A 182 19.45 10.70 -15.45
CA VAL A 182 20.66 10.09 -14.93
C VAL A 182 20.45 8.58 -14.72
N LEU A 183 21.36 7.78 -15.26
CA LEU A 183 21.51 6.35 -15.00
C LEU A 183 22.59 6.10 -13.95
N TRP A 184 23.69 6.85 -14.03
CA TRP A 184 24.80 6.80 -13.08
C TRP A 184 25.21 8.23 -12.72
N LYS A 185 25.35 8.51 -11.43
CA LYS A 185 25.73 9.83 -10.93
C LYS A 185 27.12 9.77 -10.31
N ALA A 186 28.04 10.59 -10.81
CA ALA A 186 29.36 10.77 -10.23
C ALA A 186 29.22 11.16 -8.75
N ALA A 187 30.06 10.55 -7.91
CA ALA A 187 30.02 10.80 -6.48
C ALA A 187 30.71 12.13 -6.14
N LYS A 188 30.09 12.93 -5.27
CA LYS A 188 30.79 14.07 -4.67
C LYS A 188 31.71 13.58 -3.54
N PRO A 189 32.75 14.35 -3.18
CA PRO A 189 33.62 13.98 -2.06
C PRO A 189 32.83 13.70 -0.77
N GLY A 190 33.03 12.51 -0.20
CA GLY A 190 32.35 12.07 1.02
C GLY A 190 30.98 11.41 0.83
N GLU A 191 30.44 11.36 -0.39
CA GLU A 191 29.24 10.58 -0.69
C GLU A 191 29.57 9.08 -0.84
N PRO A 192 28.65 8.17 -0.46
CA PRO A 192 28.77 6.75 -0.77
C PRO A 192 28.94 6.53 -2.28
N SER A 193 29.87 5.65 -2.66
CA SER A 193 30.19 5.41 -4.06
C SER A 193 30.66 3.97 -4.31
N TRP A 194 30.56 3.57 -5.56
CA TRP A 194 31.04 2.32 -6.12
C TRP A 194 31.91 2.61 -7.33
N ASP A 195 32.91 1.76 -7.55
CA ASP A 195 33.73 1.81 -8.76
C ASP A 195 32.88 1.42 -9.99
N SER A 196 33.06 2.16 -11.08
CA SER A 196 32.40 1.89 -12.36
C SER A 196 33.34 2.26 -13.53
N PRO A 197 33.03 1.83 -14.77
CA PRO A 197 33.76 2.24 -15.96
C PRO A 197 33.81 3.76 -16.19
N TRP A 198 32.91 4.52 -15.56
CA TRP A 198 32.79 5.97 -15.67
C TRP A 198 33.35 6.72 -14.45
N GLY A 199 34.03 6.00 -13.55
CA GLY A 199 34.55 6.53 -12.29
C GLY A 199 33.64 6.25 -11.09
N ALA A 200 34.08 6.69 -9.92
CA ALA A 200 33.34 6.47 -8.67
C ALA A 200 32.00 7.22 -8.69
N GLY A 201 30.91 6.49 -8.42
CA GLY A 201 29.56 7.05 -8.45
C GLY A 201 28.53 6.17 -7.79
N ARG A 202 27.26 6.44 -8.10
CA ARG A 202 26.10 5.70 -7.57
C ARG A 202 25.01 5.61 -8.64
N PRO A 203 24.09 4.64 -8.53
CA PRO A 203 22.98 4.55 -9.48
C PRO A 203 22.05 5.76 -9.39
N GLY A 204 21.46 6.12 -10.53
CA GLY A 204 20.28 7.00 -10.57
C GLY A 204 19.04 6.26 -10.08
N TRP A 205 18.01 7.00 -9.64
CA TRP A 205 16.83 6.43 -9.00
C TRP A 205 16.10 5.37 -9.85
N HIS A 206 16.05 5.51 -11.17
CA HIS A 206 15.23 4.63 -12.03
C HIS A 206 15.87 3.26 -12.31
N ILE A 207 17.20 3.21 -12.47
CA ILE A 207 17.90 2.00 -12.97
C ILE A 207 17.81 0.83 -11.99
N GLU A 208 17.58 1.11 -10.71
CA GLU A 208 17.52 0.10 -9.68
C GLU A 208 16.36 -0.88 -9.90
N CYS A 209 15.18 -0.37 -10.24
CA CYS A 209 13.97 -1.18 -10.39
C CYS A 209 14.03 -2.06 -11.64
N SER A 210 14.53 -1.52 -12.76
CA SER A 210 14.78 -2.27 -13.99
C SER A 210 15.66 -3.49 -13.73
N VAL A 211 16.78 -3.32 -13.02
CA VAL A 211 17.73 -4.42 -12.73
C VAL A 211 17.21 -5.39 -11.68
N MET A 212 16.64 -4.90 -10.57
CA MET A 212 16.15 -5.76 -9.49
C MET A 212 14.97 -6.61 -9.95
N SER A 213 14.05 -6.03 -10.71
CA SER A 213 12.90 -6.76 -11.26
C SER A 213 13.33 -7.81 -12.28
N GLU A 214 14.22 -7.47 -13.22
CA GLU A 214 14.80 -8.42 -14.18
C GLU A 214 15.48 -9.59 -13.46
N HIS A 215 16.30 -9.32 -12.45
CA HIS A 215 17.03 -10.38 -11.76
C HIS A 215 16.11 -11.40 -11.07
N LEU A 216 15.00 -10.94 -10.49
CA LEU A 216 14.10 -11.78 -9.70
C LEU A 216 12.95 -12.37 -10.50
N LEU A 217 12.52 -11.71 -11.58
CA LEU A 217 11.34 -12.07 -12.36
C LEU A 217 11.63 -12.39 -13.83
N GLY A 218 12.83 -12.08 -14.32
CA GLY A 218 13.24 -12.16 -15.73
C GLY A 218 12.97 -10.87 -16.51
N GLU A 219 13.55 -10.77 -17.71
CA GLU A 219 13.49 -9.59 -18.59
C GLU A 219 12.07 -9.23 -19.05
N HIS A 220 11.12 -10.17 -18.96
CA HIS A 220 9.70 -9.96 -19.26
C HIS A 220 8.81 -10.66 -18.23
N PHE A 221 7.99 -9.90 -17.51
CA PHE A 221 7.10 -10.40 -16.45
C PHE A 221 5.67 -9.85 -16.51
N ASP A 222 4.81 -10.36 -15.61
CA ASP A 222 3.36 -10.22 -15.72
C ASP A 222 2.86 -8.84 -15.30
N ILE A 223 3.10 -8.45 -14.04
CA ILE A 223 2.48 -7.26 -13.43
C ILE A 223 3.55 -6.35 -12.83
N HIS A 224 3.50 -5.05 -13.16
CA HIS A 224 4.28 -4.01 -12.49
C HIS A 224 3.35 -2.98 -11.84
N GLY A 225 3.51 -2.75 -10.54
CA GLY A 225 2.68 -1.87 -9.73
C GLY A 225 3.40 -0.67 -9.11
N GLY A 226 2.65 0.40 -8.80
CA GLY A 226 3.14 1.50 -7.98
C GLY A 226 2.07 2.56 -7.69
N GLY A 227 2.47 3.66 -7.05
CA GLY A 227 1.62 4.84 -6.91
C GLY A 227 1.42 5.58 -8.24
N ALA A 228 0.32 6.31 -8.40
CA ALA A 228 0.05 7.09 -9.61
C ALA A 228 1.13 8.13 -9.96
N ASP A 229 1.90 8.61 -8.99
CA ASP A 229 3.06 9.48 -9.22
C ASP A 229 4.26 8.75 -9.85
N LEU A 230 4.33 7.43 -9.74
CA LEU A 230 5.41 6.65 -10.36
C LEU A 230 5.18 6.43 -11.85
N GLN A 231 3.96 6.61 -12.37
CA GLN A 231 3.69 6.49 -13.81
C GLN A 231 4.64 7.37 -14.64
N PHE A 232 4.93 8.58 -14.18
CA PHE A 232 5.92 9.47 -14.79
C PHE A 232 6.64 10.31 -13.74
N PRO A 233 7.98 10.41 -13.79
CA PRO A 233 8.85 9.83 -14.81
C PRO A 233 9.28 8.38 -14.54
N HIS A 234 9.03 7.84 -13.34
CA HIS A 234 9.72 6.65 -12.85
C HIS A 234 9.51 5.38 -13.71
N HIS A 235 8.28 4.89 -13.81
CA HIS A 235 7.95 3.70 -14.59
C HIS A 235 8.14 3.89 -16.10
N GLU A 236 7.95 5.10 -16.62
CA GLU A 236 8.27 5.43 -18.02
C GLU A 236 9.77 5.23 -18.30
N ASN A 237 10.63 5.67 -17.36
CA ASN A 237 12.08 5.47 -17.46
C ASN A 237 12.46 3.99 -17.31
N GLU A 238 11.77 3.23 -16.47
CA GLU A 238 12.04 1.79 -16.32
C GLU A 238 11.71 1.00 -17.59
N ILE A 239 10.61 1.35 -18.27
CA ILE A 239 10.29 0.81 -19.59
C ILE A 239 11.41 1.13 -20.57
N ALA A 240 11.82 2.41 -20.65
CA ALA A 240 12.86 2.84 -21.58
C ALA A 240 14.21 2.14 -21.32
N GLN A 241 14.58 1.96 -20.05
CA GLN A 241 15.78 1.23 -19.65
C GLN A 241 15.70 -0.25 -20.00
N SER A 242 14.62 -0.93 -19.61
CA SER A 242 14.51 -2.38 -19.76
C SER A 242 14.30 -2.78 -21.22
N GLU A 243 13.37 -2.12 -21.92
CA GLU A 243 13.14 -2.40 -23.34
C GLU A 243 14.30 -1.89 -24.21
N GLY A 244 14.97 -0.79 -23.84
CA GLY A 244 16.18 -0.32 -24.53
C GLY A 244 17.39 -1.24 -24.33
N ALA A 245 17.48 -1.96 -23.21
CA ALA A 245 18.52 -2.96 -22.98
C ALA A 245 18.26 -4.24 -23.78
N HIS A 246 17.00 -4.69 -23.85
CA HIS A 246 16.66 -6.05 -24.31
C HIS A 246 15.94 -6.13 -25.68
N GLY A 247 15.37 -5.03 -26.16
CA GLY A 247 14.70 -4.95 -27.46
C GLY A 247 13.33 -5.64 -27.56
N HIS A 248 12.71 -5.99 -26.42
CA HIS A 248 11.37 -6.56 -26.36
C HIS A 248 10.54 -5.97 -25.20
N THR A 249 9.25 -6.30 -25.15
CA THR A 249 8.33 -5.84 -24.09
C THR A 249 8.83 -6.21 -22.70
N PHE A 250 8.78 -5.25 -21.77
CA PHE A 250 9.22 -5.41 -20.39
C PHE A 250 8.13 -6.00 -19.48
N VAL A 251 6.91 -5.47 -19.53
CA VAL A 251 5.80 -5.83 -18.61
C VAL A 251 4.48 -5.90 -19.36
N ASN A 252 3.65 -6.91 -19.08
CA ASN A 252 2.32 -7.04 -19.68
C ASN A 252 1.28 -6.06 -19.09
N TYR A 253 1.17 -5.99 -17.75
CA TYR A 253 0.13 -5.21 -17.07
C TYR A 253 0.73 -4.18 -16.10
N TRP A 254 0.44 -2.90 -16.34
CA TRP A 254 0.85 -1.80 -15.46
C TRP A 254 -0.29 -1.35 -14.56
N MET A 255 -0.10 -1.43 -13.25
CA MET A 255 -1.09 -1.09 -12.23
C MET A 255 -0.67 0.12 -11.41
N HIS A 256 -1.55 1.13 -11.30
CA HIS A 256 -1.28 2.31 -10.48
C HIS A 256 -2.43 2.61 -9.51
N ASN A 257 -2.14 2.74 -8.22
CA ASN A 257 -3.15 3.18 -7.24
C ASN A 257 -3.29 4.71 -7.22
N GLY A 258 -4.50 5.18 -6.94
CA GLY A 258 -4.80 6.61 -6.85
C GLY A 258 -4.12 7.28 -5.65
N PHE A 259 -4.05 8.62 -5.69
CA PHE A 259 -3.47 9.42 -4.61
C PHE A 259 -4.30 9.43 -3.34
N ILE A 260 -3.64 9.58 -2.19
CA ILE A 260 -4.27 10.11 -0.99
C ILE A 260 -4.36 11.63 -1.11
N ARG A 261 -5.52 12.20 -0.77
CA ARG A 261 -5.74 13.64 -0.69
C ARG A 261 -6.17 14.03 0.73
N VAL A 262 -5.93 15.27 1.12
CA VAL A 262 -6.42 15.88 2.36
C VAL A 262 -7.09 17.19 1.95
N ASP A 263 -8.36 17.37 2.30
CA ASP A 263 -9.19 18.53 1.87
C ASP A 263 -9.15 18.77 0.35
N ASP A 264 -9.28 17.68 -0.42
CA ASP A 264 -9.17 17.64 -1.89
C ASP A 264 -7.81 18.07 -2.49
N GLU A 265 -6.83 18.43 -1.65
CA GLU A 265 -5.44 18.69 -2.06
C GLU A 265 -4.57 17.45 -1.95
N LYS A 266 -3.50 17.37 -2.77
CA LYS A 266 -2.52 16.29 -2.67
C LYS A 266 -1.74 16.42 -1.36
N MET A 267 -1.56 15.30 -0.66
CA MET A 267 -0.71 15.24 0.53
C MET A 267 0.74 15.61 0.20
N SER A 268 1.32 16.57 0.92
CA SER A 268 2.73 16.94 0.81
C SER A 268 3.26 17.56 2.11
N LYS A 269 4.55 17.36 2.40
CA LYS A 269 5.20 17.98 3.57
C LYS A 269 5.13 19.51 3.54
N SER A 270 5.23 20.12 2.36
CA SER A 270 5.21 21.58 2.17
C SER A 270 3.85 22.22 2.47
N LEU A 271 2.75 21.49 2.32
CA LEU A 271 1.40 21.98 2.62
C LEU A 271 1.00 21.72 4.07
N GLY A 272 1.86 21.10 4.89
CA GLY A 272 1.56 20.74 6.28
C GLY A 272 0.45 19.70 6.45
N ASN A 273 -0.05 19.10 5.36
CA ASN A 273 -1.13 18.12 5.33
C ASN A 273 -0.61 16.66 5.24
N PHE A 274 0.60 16.43 5.74
CA PHE A 274 1.31 15.15 5.69
C PHE A 274 1.16 14.41 7.02
N PHE A 275 0.68 13.17 6.97
CA PHE A 275 0.51 12.32 8.15
C PHE A 275 1.26 11.00 7.96
N THR A 276 2.16 10.71 8.90
CA THR A 276 2.83 9.41 9.00
C THR A 276 1.82 8.32 9.36
N ILE A 277 2.14 7.07 9.02
CA ILE A 277 1.32 5.92 9.44
C ILE A 277 1.22 5.90 10.96
N ARG A 278 2.34 6.13 11.67
CA ARG A 278 2.40 6.13 13.13
C ARG A 278 1.49 7.18 13.77
N GLU A 279 1.45 8.39 13.25
CA GLU A 279 0.55 9.45 13.75
C GLU A 279 -0.93 9.05 13.60
N VAL A 280 -1.29 8.41 12.50
CA VAL A 280 -2.66 7.93 12.29
C VAL A 280 -2.95 6.74 13.22
N LEU A 281 -2.02 5.79 13.36
CA LEU A 281 -2.17 4.61 14.22
C LEU A 281 -2.18 4.94 15.72
N ALA A 282 -1.66 6.10 16.13
CA ALA A 282 -1.80 6.59 17.49
C ALA A 282 -3.26 6.95 17.83
N LYS A 283 -4.08 7.27 16.82
CA LYS A 283 -5.48 7.67 16.99
C LYS A 283 -6.47 6.59 16.58
N TYR A 284 -6.12 5.81 15.56
CA TYR A 284 -7.01 4.85 14.91
C TYR A 284 -6.45 3.44 14.97
N ASP A 285 -7.33 2.47 15.17
CA ASP A 285 -6.97 1.06 15.10
C ASP A 285 -6.40 0.71 13.71
N PRO A 286 -5.31 -0.08 13.61
CA PRO A 286 -4.71 -0.39 12.32
C PRO A 286 -5.64 -1.05 11.31
N GLU A 287 -6.59 -1.87 11.75
CA GLU A 287 -7.55 -2.51 10.86
C GLU A 287 -8.58 -1.51 10.33
N VAL A 288 -8.91 -0.47 11.10
CA VAL A 288 -9.74 0.65 10.63
C VAL A 288 -9.03 1.40 9.50
N VAL A 289 -7.74 1.67 9.63
CA VAL A 289 -6.94 2.33 8.58
C VAL A 289 -6.87 1.45 7.33
N ARG A 290 -6.64 0.14 7.49
CA ARG A 290 -6.66 -0.82 6.38
C ARG A 290 -8.03 -0.83 5.68
N PHE A 291 -9.11 -0.93 6.44
CA PHE A 291 -10.48 -0.92 5.93
C PHE A 291 -10.80 0.39 5.20
N PHE A 292 -10.37 1.54 5.75
CA PHE A 292 -10.50 2.85 5.10
C PHE A 292 -9.78 2.91 3.75
N ILE A 293 -8.60 2.28 3.62
CA ILE A 293 -7.90 2.22 2.33
C ILE A 293 -8.67 1.34 1.33
N LEU A 294 -9.15 0.17 1.78
CA LEU A 294 -9.78 -0.82 0.92
C LEU A 294 -11.23 -0.53 0.56
N ARG A 295 -11.96 0.31 1.31
CA ARG A 295 -13.36 0.66 1.00
C ARG A 295 -13.53 1.55 -0.22
N ALA A 296 -12.44 2.04 -0.81
CA ALA A 296 -12.44 2.77 -2.07
C ALA A 296 -11.70 1.95 -3.14
N HIS A 297 -12.15 2.07 -4.39
CA HIS A 297 -11.47 1.42 -5.51
C HIS A 297 -10.01 1.90 -5.58
N TYR A 298 -9.06 0.97 -5.76
CA TYR A 298 -7.64 1.25 -5.58
C TYR A 298 -7.10 2.36 -6.50
N ARG A 299 -7.66 2.47 -7.71
CA ARG A 299 -7.32 3.50 -8.73
C ARG A 299 -7.91 4.88 -8.45
N SER A 300 -8.98 4.99 -7.67
CA SER A 300 -9.63 6.27 -7.40
C SER A 300 -8.83 7.10 -6.40
N PRO A 301 -8.84 8.44 -6.46
CA PRO A 301 -8.36 9.25 -5.34
C PRO A 301 -9.08 8.87 -4.04
N LEU A 302 -8.37 8.88 -2.92
CA LEU A 302 -8.92 8.60 -1.59
C LEU A 302 -8.71 9.82 -0.70
N ASN A 303 -9.81 10.43 -0.28
CA ASN A 303 -9.79 11.62 0.57
C ASN A 303 -9.67 11.19 2.04
N TYR A 304 -8.59 11.63 2.69
CA TYR A 304 -8.36 11.46 4.12
C TYR A 304 -8.99 12.62 4.89
N SER A 305 -9.75 12.25 5.92
CA SER A 305 -10.18 13.12 7.01
C SER A 305 -10.48 12.24 8.23
N ASP A 306 -10.41 12.83 9.43
CA ASP A 306 -10.77 12.12 10.66
C ASP A 306 -12.22 11.60 10.58
N ALA A 307 -13.14 12.38 9.99
CA ALA A 307 -14.52 11.96 9.75
C ALA A 307 -14.65 10.71 8.85
N HIS A 308 -13.80 10.55 7.83
CA HIS A 308 -13.82 9.35 6.99
C HIS A 308 -13.27 8.12 7.71
N LEU A 309 -12.30 8.30 8.62
CA LEU A 309 -11.79 7.22 9.47
C LEU A 309 -12.80 6.83 10.56
N ASP A 310 -13.53 7.81 11.11
CA ASP A 310 -14.63 7.56 12.05
C ASP A 310 -15.76 6.76 11.39
N ASP A 311 -16.15 7.13 10.17
CA ASP A 311 -17.11 6.36 9.38
C ASP A 311 -16.58 4.95 9.04
N ALA A 312 -15.30 4.83 8.69
CA ALA A 312 -14.66 3.53 8.45
C ALA A 312 -14.68 2.64 9.70
N ARG A 313 -14.40 3.23 10.88
CA ARG A 313 -14.51 2.56 12.18
C ARG A 313 -15.92 2.09 12.42
N ALA A 314 -16.91 2.97 12.31
CA ALA A 314 -18.32 2.61 12.53
C ALA A 314 -18.78 1.47 11.60
N ALA A 315 -18.38 1.52 10.33
CA ALA A 315 -18.68 0.47 9.36
C ALA A 315 -17.99 -0.87 9.72
N LEU A 316 -16.71 -0.86 10.09
CA LEU A 316 -15.99 -2.06 10.51
C LEU A 316 -16.55 -2.65 11.81
N THR A 317 -16.94 -1.79 12.78
CA THR A 317 -17.64 -2.19 14.00
C THR A 317 -18.91 -2.99 13.69
N ARG A 318 -19.70 -2.60 12.68
CA ARG A 318 -20.91 -3.36 12.30
C ARG A 318 -20.59 -4.79 11.85
N LEU A 319 -19.51 -4.98 11.09
CA LEU A 319 -19.08 -6.31 10.65
C LEU A 319 -18.63 -7.16 11.85
N TYR A 320 -17.85 -6.58 12.76
CA TYR A 320 -17.43 -7.27 13.98
C TYR A 320 -18.61 -7.56 14.93
N THR A 321 -19.60 -6.69 15.03
CA THR A 321 -20.83 -6.94 15.82
C THR A 321 -21.61 -8.14 15.29
N ALA A 322 -21.66 -8.35 13.97
CA ALA A 322 -22.27 -9.55 13.39
C ALA A 322 -21.53 -10.82 13.83
N LEU A 323 -20.19 -10.81 13.79
CA LEU A 323 -19.37 -11.94 14.23
C LEU A 323 -19.39 -12.16 15.76
N LYS A 324 -19.55 -11.11 16.57
CA LYS A 324 -19.75 -11.22 18.02
C LYS A 324 -21.09 -11.85 18.35
N SER A 325 -22.15 -11.45 17.62
CA SER A 325 -23.51 -11.91 17.87
C SER A 325 -23.72 -13.37 17.51
N VAL A 326 -23.08 -13.82 16.43
CA VAL A 326 -23.16 -15.20 15.96
C VAL A 326 -21.74 -15.74 15.78
N PRO A 327 -21.24 -16.57 16.71
CA PRO A 327 -19.91 -17.13 16.61
C PRO A 327 -19.72 -17.89 15.28
N PRO A 328 -18.68 -17.57 14.49
CA PRO A 328 -18.45 -18.20 13.19
C PRO A 328 -17.99 -19.64 13.37
N THR A 329 -18.55 -20.57 12.59
CA THR A 329 -17.94 -21.89 12.39
C THR A 329 -16.78 -21.76 11.40
N ASP A 330 -15.80 -22.65 11.50
CA ASP A 330 -14.76 -22.73 10.48
C ASP A 330 -15.36 -23.23 9.16
N VAL A 331 -15.24 -22.42 8.11
CA VAL A 331 -15.81 -22.70 6.79
C VAL A 331 -14.71 -22.54 5.75
N ARG A 332 -14.38 -23.64 5.09
CA ARG A 332 -13.52 -23.62 3.91
C ARG A 332 -14.17 -22.75 2.84
N LEU A 333 -13.41 -21.79 2.33
CA LEU A 333 -13.89 -20.93 1.26
C LEU A 333 -13.98 -21.72 -0.04
N GLU A 334 -15.19 -21.85 -0.55
CA GLU A 334 -15.47 -22.47 -1.85
C GLU A 334 -16.18 -21.45 -2.73
N TRP A 335 -15.73 -21.30 -3.97
CA TRP A 335 -16.16 -20.23 -4.88
C TRP A 335 -17.44 -20.55 -5.66
N HIS A 336 -18.41 -21.23 -5.03
CA HIS A 336 -19.64 -21.70 -5.70
C HIS A 336 -20.93 -21.23 -5.04
N ASP A 337 -20.92 -20.84 -3.77
CA ASP A 337 -22.11 -20.25 -3.15
C ASP A 337 -22.32 -18.80 -3.62
N GLU A 338 -23.56 -18.33 -3.48
CA GLU A 338 -24.00 -17.03 -4.00
C GLU A 338 -23.09 -15.86 -3.57
N TYR A 339 -22.74 -15.77 -2.29
CA TYR A 339 -21.92 -14.67 -1.78
C TYR A 339 -20.48 -14.78 -2.26
N ALA A 340 -19.91 -15.99 -2.25
CA ALA A 340 -18.55 -16.20 -2.75
C ALA A 340 -18.45 -15.92 -4.26
N VAL A 341 -19.45 -16.30 -5.06
CA VAL A 341 -19.51 -16.01 -6.50
C VAL A 341 -19.60 -14.50 -6.77
N ARG A 342 -20.45 -13.78 -6.02
CA ARG A 342 -20.57 -12.31 -6.15
C ARG A 342 -19.31 -11.59 -5.72
N PHE A 343 -18.72 -11.98 -4.59
CA PHE A 343 -17.44 -11.45 -4.12
C PHE A 343 -16.34 -11.70 -5.15
N LYS A 344 -16.26 -12.93 -5.69
CA LYS A 344 -15.32 -13.28 -6.75
C LYS A 344 -15.54 -12.43 -8.00
N ALA A 345 -16.78 -12.20 -8.42
CA ALA A 345 -17.08 -11.38 -9.59
C ALA A 345 -16.62 -9.94 -9.40
N ALA A 346 -16.81 -9.37 -8.20
CA ALA A 346 -16.32 -8.04 -7.84
C ALA A 346 -14.78 -7.96 -7.89
N MET A 347 -14.10 -8.92 -7.26
CA MET A 347 -12.64 -8.94 -7.24
C MET A 347 -12.02 -9.28 -8.62
N ASP A 348 -12.68 -10.12 -9.42
CA ASP A 348 -12.32 -10.39 -10.81
C ASP A 348 -12.51 -9.16 -11.72
N ASP A 349 -13.32 -8.17 -11.32
CA ASP A 349 -13.49 -6.92 -12.06
C ASP A 349 -12.54 -5.83 -11.54
N ASP A 350 -11.25 -5.95 -11.86
CA ASP A 350 -10.22 -4.96 -11.52
C ASP A 350 -10.10 -4.71 -10.01
N PHE A 351 -10.21 -5.77 -9.20
CA PHE A 351 -10.14 -5.71 -7.74
C PHE A 351 -11.15 -4.71 -7.14
N ASN A 352 -12.40 -4.76 -7.59
CA ASN A 352 -13.44 -3.84 -7.14
C ASN A 352 -13.87 -4.13 -5.69
N THR A 353 -13.11 -3.59 -4.75
CA THR A 353 -13.36 -3.74 -3.32
C THR A 353 -14.65 -3.07 -2.86
N VAL A 354 -15.15 -2.04 -3.55
CA VAL A 354 -16.41 -1.38 -3.17
C VAL A 354 -17.56 -2.38 -3.23
N GLU A 355 -17.66 -3.11 -4.35
CA GLU A 355 -18.66 -4.17 -4.54
C GLU A 355 -18.37 -5.39 -3.64
N ALA A 356 -17.10 -5.75 -3.46
CA ALA A 356 -16.73 -6.84 -2.56
C ALA A 356 -17.14 -6.54 -1.11
N MET A 357 -16.95 -5.31 -0.63
CA MET A 357 -17.39 -4.87 0.70
C MET A 357 -18.92 -4.87 0.82
N ALA A 358 -19.64 -4.47 -0.23
CA ALA A 358 -21.10 -4.54 -0.24
C ALA A 358 -21.60 -5.98 0.02
N VAL A 359 -20.96 -6.98 -0.60
CA VAL A 359 -21.25 -8.40 -0.34
C VAL A 359 -20.99 -8.77 1.14
N LEU A 360 -19.91 -8.27 1.75
CA LEU A 360 -19.64 -8.52 3.17
C LEU A 360 -20.71 -7.91 4.09
N PHE A 361 -21.17 -6.69 3.80
CA PHE A 361 -22.23 -6.04 4.59
C PHE A 361 -23.59 -6.70 4.43
N GLU A 362 -23.95 -7.13 3.22
CA GLU A 362 -25.17 -7.92 3.01
C GLU A 362 -25.13 -9.24 3.78
N LEU A 363 -23.99 -9.94 3.72
CA LEU A 363 -23.79 -11.19 4.44
C LEU A 363 -23.85 -10.98 5.96
N ALA A 364 -23.30 -9.89 6.49
CA ALA A 364 -23.45 -9.52 7.90
C ALA A 364 -24.92 -9.27 8.29
N GLY A 365 -25.72 -8.68 7.39
CA GLY A 365 -27.16 -8.53 7.57
C GLY A 365 -27.90 -9.87 7.65
N GLU A 366 -27.55 -10.81 6.76
CA GLU A 366 -28.16 -12.15 6.76
C GLU A 366 -27.69 -13.01 7.95
N VAL A 367 -26.48 -12.83 8.45
CA VAL A 367 -26.03 -13.41 9.73
C VAL A 367 -26.96 -12.97 10.87
N HIS A 368 -27.25 -11.67 10.98
CA HIS A 368 -28.17 -11.17 12.01
C HIS A 368 -29.60 -11.69 11.85
N LYS A 369 -30.10 -11.77 10.62
CA LYS A 369 -31.48 -12.20 10.35
C LYS A 369 -31.68 -13.70 10.60
N THR A 370 -30.73 -14.52 10.21
CA THR A 370 -30.85 -15.99 10.24
C THR A 370 -30.20 -16.62 11.47
N GLN A 371 -29.34 -15.88 12.18
CA GLN A 371 -28.52 -16.38 13.28
C GLN A 371 -27.63 -17.58 12.87
N SER A 372 -27.21 -17.62 11.60
CA SER A 372 -26.45 -18.75 11.03
C SER A 372 -24.94 -18.60 11.26
N SER A 373 -24.37 -19.50 12.08
CA SER A 373 -22.92 -19.59 12.27
C SER A 373 -22.14 -19.93 11.00
N ALA A 374 -22.76 -20.64 10.04
CA ALA A 374 -22.16 -20.94 8.76
C ALA A 374 -22.01 -19.68 7.88
N LEU A 375 -23.01 -18.78 7.90
CA LEU A 375 -22.91 -17.49 7.21
C LEU A 375 -21.89 -16.57 7.89
N ALA A 376 -21.79 -16.61 9.22
CA ALA A 376 -20.76 -15.88 9.95
C ALA A 376 -19.35 -16.41 9.61
N GLY A 377 -19.18 -17.72 9.50
CA GLY A 377 -17.97 -18.36 9.00
C GLY A 377 -17.62 -17.90 7.59
N ARG A 378 -18.61 -17.87 6.69
CA ARG A 378 -18.44 -17.39 5.31
C ARG A 378 -18.02 -15.91 5.26
N LEU A 379 -18.62 -15.06 6.08
CA LEU A 379 -18.25 -13.64 6.21
C LEU A 379 -16.78 -13.49 6.60
N LYS A 380 -16.36 -14.23 7.63
CA LYS A 380 -14.99 -14.22 8.11
C LYS A 380 -14.01 -14.71 7.03
N SER A 381 -14.34 -15.80 6.33
CA SER A 381 -13.48 -16.37 5.28
C SER A 381 -13.35 -15.47 4.04
N LEU A 382 -14.41 -14.77 3.62
CA LEU A 382 -14.35 -13.80 2.53
C LEU A 382 -13.56 -12.55 2.93
N ALA A 383 -13.80 -12.03 4.13
CA ALA A 383 -13.06 -10.87 4.66
C ALA A 383 -11.56 -11.18 4.84
N ALA A 384 -11.19 -12.43 5.15
CA ALA A 384 -9.80 -12.87 5.25
C ALA A 384 -9.01 -12.63 3.96
N VAL A 385 -9.65 -12.74 2.80
CA VAL A 385 -9.03 -12.47 1.48
C VAL A 385 -8.59 -11.01 1.36
N LEU A 386 -9.23 -10.10 2.08
CA LEU A 386 -8.88 -8.68 2.15
C LEU A 386 -8.04 -8.35 3.40
N GLY A 387 -7.67 -9.34 4.21
CA GLY A 387 -6.96 -9.14 5.48
C GLY A 387 -7.79 -8.44 6.55
N LEU A 388 -9.10 -8.72 6.59
CA LEU A 388 -10.06 -8.10 7.53
C LEU A 388 -10.80 -9.18 8.35
N LEU A 389 -11.34 -8.79 9.51
CA LEU A 389 -12.17 -9.60 10.40
C LEU A 389 -11.49 -10.82 11.01
N GLN A 390 -10.16 -10.77 11.17
CA GLN A 390 -9.39 -11.92 11.66
C GLN A 390 -9.16 -11.90 13.17
N ARG A 391 -9.39 -10.77 13.84
CA ARG A 391 -9.28 -10.65 15.30
C ARG A 391 -10.48 -11.27 15.99
N GLU A 392 -10.32 -11.53 17.28
CA GLU A 392 -11.45 -11.88 18.14
C GLU A 392 -12.41 -10.67 18.21
N PRO A 393 -13.72 -10.83 17.91
CA PRO A 393 -14.64 -9.71 17.82
C PRO A 393 -14.75 -8.85 19.08
N GLN A 394 -14.76 -9.46 20.27
CA GLN A 394 -14.83 -8.70 21.51
C GLN A 394 -13.55 -7.85 21.72
N ALA A 395 -12.37 -8.39 21.44
CA ALA A 395 -11.10 -7.70 21.50
C ALA A 395 -10.99 -6.55 20.49
N PHE A 396 -11.63 -6.65 19.32
CA PHE A 396 -11.76 -5.51 18.42
C PHE A 396 -12.73 -4.46 18.99
N LEU A 397 -13.93 -4.87 19.39
CA LEU A 397 -15.00 -3.96 19.82
C LEU A 397 -14.69 -3.23 21.14
N GLN A 398 -13.90 -3.85 22.02
CA GLN A 398 -13.41 -3.26 23.27
C GLN A 398 -12.03 -2.63 23.10
N GLY A 399 -11.36 -2.91 21.98
CA GLY A 399 -10.09 -2.33 21.59
C GLY A 399 -10.23 -0.93 21.02
N GLY A 400 -9.18 -0.12 21.19
CA GLY A 400 -9.11 1.24 20.66
C GLY A 400 -8.13 2.08 21.46
N GLN A 401 -7.14 2.67 20.79
CA GLN A 401 -6.22 3.65 21.39
C GLN A 401 -6.71 5.11 21.25
N GLY A 402 -7.82 5.35 20.54
CA GLY A 402 -8.39 6.68 20.32
C GLY A 402 -9.40 7.09 21.39
N ASP A 403 -9.12 8.20 22.08
CA ASP A 403 -10.03 9.14 22.74
C ASP A 403 -11.07 8.67 23.76
N ALA A 404 -11.07 7.40 24.16
CA ALA A 404 -11.93 6.97 25.26
C ALA A 404 -11.37 7.39 26.63
N ALA A 405 -11.17 8.69 26.84
CA ALA A 405 -10.74 9.38 28.07
C ALA A 405 -9.65 8.70 28.93
N GLY A 406 -8.88 7.75 28.38
CA GLY A 406 -7.95 6.91 29.12
C GLY A 406 -8.59 5.86 30.04
N LEU A 407 -9.89 5.55 29.92
CA LEU A 407 -10.52 4.57 30.80
C LEU A 407 -10.00 3.15 30.49
N SER A 408 -9.43 2.50 31.49
CA SER A 408 -9.00 1.10 31.41
C SER A 408 -10.21 0.16 31.32
N VAL A 409 -9.99 -1.07 30.84
CA VAL A 409 -11.04 -2.09 30.81
C VAL A 409 -11.59 -2.33 32.22
N GLU A 410 -10.71 -2.37 33.22
CA GLU A 410 -11.06 -2.57 34.62
C GLU A 410 -11.93 -1.43 35.17
N GLU A 411 -11.64 -0.18 34.79
CA GLU A 411 -12.46 0.98 35.18
C GLU A 411 -13.85 0.94 34.54
N ILE A 412 -13.95 0.51 33.29
CA ILE A 412 -15.23 0.34 32.59
C ILE A 412 -16.06 -0.75 33.26
N GLU A 413 -15.47 -1.93 33.50
CA GLU A 413 -16.15 -3.04 34.16
C GLU A 413 -16.59 -2.67 35.58
N ALA A 414 -15.78 -1.93 36.34
CA ALA A 414 -16.15 -1.44 37.67
C ALA A 414 -17.36 -0.49 37.62
N ARG A 415 -17.43 0.39 36.62
CA ARG A 415 -18.58 1.28 36.40
C ARG A 415 -19.83 0.50 35.97
N ILE A 416 -19.68 -0.53 35.12
CA ILE A 416 -20.79 -1.41 34.74
C ILE A 416 -21.35 -2.14 35.96
N GLU A 417 -20.49 -2.63 36.85
CA GLU A 417 -20.95 -3.27 38.09
C GLU A 417 -21.66 -2.28 39.03
N ALA A 418 -21.14 -1.05 39.17
CA ALA A 418 -21.81 0.01 39.92
C ALA A 418 -23.20 0.30 39.35
N ARG A 419 -23.33 0.39 38.02
CA ARG A 419 -24.61 0.55 37.32
C ARG A 419 -25.54 -0.64 37.57
N ARG A 420 -25.03 -1.87 37.53
CA ARG A 420 -25.81 -3.09 37.79
C ARG A 420 -26.39 -3.07 39.21
N LEU A 421 -25.61 -2.67 40.20
CA LEU A 421 -26.05 -2.52 41.59
C LEU A 421 -27.09 -1.40 41.75
N ALA A 422 -26.93 -0.28 41.04
CA ALA A 422 -27.93 0.80 41.02
C ALA A 422 -29.28 0.30 40.45
N ARG A 423 -29.26 -0.40 39.31
CA ARG A 423 -30.46 -1.01 38.71
C ARG A 423 -31.13 -2.03 39.64
N ALA A 424 -30.34 -2.87 40.32
CA ALA A 424 -30.86 -3.84 41.28
C ALA A 424 -31.60 -3.17 42.47
N ARG A 425 -31.16 -1.97 42.86
CA ARG A 425 -31.82 -1.13 43.88
C ARG A 425 -32.91 -0.21 43.31
N LYS A 426 -33.20 -0.29 42.00
CA LYS A 426 -34.11 0.59 41.26
C LYS A 426 -33.72 2.08 41.29
N ASP A 427 -32.43 2.35 41.46
CA ASP A 427 -31.87 3.69 41.33
C ASP A 427 -31.56 3.99 39.86
N TRP A 428 -32.60 4.45 39.15
CA TRP A 428 -32.51 4.74 37.72
C TRP A 428 -31.66 5.97 37.43
N ALA A 429 -31.68 6.97 38.31
CA ALA A 429 -30.90 8.20 38.16
C ALA A 429 -29.39 7.89 38.18
N GLU A 430 -28.94 7.09 39.13
CA GLU A 430 -27.54 6.66 39.19
C GLU A 430 -27.18 5.73 38.03
N SER A 431 -28.08 4.83 37.65
CA SER A 431 -27.88 3.97 36.47
C SER A 431 -27.72 4.77 35.17
N ASP A 432 -28.47 5.85 35.00
CA ASP A 432 -28.41 6.71 33.82
C ASP A 432 -27.17 7.61 33.87
N ARG A 433 -26.81 8.17 35.03
CA ARG A 433 -25.57 8.93 35.22
C ARG A 433 -24.34 8.13 34.78
N VAL A 434 -24.22 6.88 35.25
CA VAL A 434 -23.09 6.02 34.89
C VAL A 434 -23.07 5.69 33.40
N ARG A 435 -24.24 5.42 32.79
CA ARG A 435 -24.35 5.19 31.34
C ARG A 435 -23.87 6.42 30.56
N ASP A 436 -24.33 7.60 30.96
CA ASP A 436 -24.06 8.84 30.26
C ASP A 436 -22.58 9.26 30.43
N GLU A 437 -21.96 8.99 31.59
CA GLU A 437 -20.52 9.16 31.81
C GLU A 437 -19.67 8.22 30.96
N LEU A 438 -20.08 6.96 30.83
CA LEU A 438 -19.42 6.01 29.95
C LEU A 438 -19.57 6.42 28.48
N ALA A 439 -20.77 6.84 28.07
CA ALA A 439 -21.02 7.33 26.71
C ALA A 439 -20.19 8.60 26.40
N ALA A 440 -20.07 9.53 27.35
CA ALA A 440 -19.22 10.72 27.22
C ALA A 440 -17.73 10.36 27.12
N ALA A 441 -17.32 9.23 27.70
CA ALA A 441 -15.98 8.66 27.57
C ALA A 441 -15.84 7.71 26.35
N GLY A 442 -16.78 7.74 25.39
CA GLY A 442 -16.72 6.93 24.18
C GLY A 442 -16.98 5.43 24.40
N VAL A 443 -17.72 5.06 25.44
CA VAL A 443 -18.09 3.66 25.75
C VAL A 443 -19.61 3.50 25.64
N VAL A 444 -20.04 2.63 24.73
CA VAL A 444 -21.45 2.32 24.51
C VAL A 444 -21.81 1.03 25.23
N LEU A 445 -22.86 1.09 26.06
CA LEU A 445 -23.41 -0.07 26.77
C LEU A 445 -24.55 -0.73 25.98
N GLU A 446 -24.58 -2.06 25.99
CA GLU A 446 -25.56 -2.91 25.32
C GLU A 446 -26.17 -3.87 26.35
N ASP A 447 -27.39 -3.59 26.81
CA ASP A 447 -28.10 -4.45 27.78
C ASP A 447 -28.81 -5.61 27.06
N GLY A 448 -28.50 -6.86 27.45
CA GLY A 448 -29.10 -8.07 26.90
C GLY A 448 -29.53 -9.08 27.96
N ALA A 449 -30.10 -10.21 27.52
CA ALA A 449 -30.59 -11.26 28.42
C ALA A 449 -29.49 -11.89 29.29
N GLY A 450 -28.24 -11.87 28.83
CA GLY A 450 -27.06 -12.36 29.54
C GLY A 450 -26.34 -11.30 30.40
N GLY A 451 -26.84 -10.07 30.48
CA GLY A 451 -26.18 -8.96 31.19
C GLY A 451 -25.86 -7.77 30.28
N THR A 452 -25.14 -6.79 30.82
CA THR A 452 -24.66 -5.61 30.09
C THR A 452 -23.32 -5.95 29.43
N THR A 453 -23.20 -5.79 28.11
CA THR A 453 -21.91 -5.78 27.40
C THR A 453 -21.58 -4.35 26.96
N TRP A 454 -20.36 -4.13 26.46
CA TRP A 454 -19.94 -2.80 26.01
C TRP A 454 -18.98 -2.87 24.82
N ARG A 455 -18.83 -1.73 24.15
CA ARG A 455 -17.85 -1.49 23.08
C ARG A 455 -17.40 -0.03 23.10
N ARG A 456 -16.25 0.28 22.51
CA ARG A 456 -15.82 1.67 22.27
C ARG A 456 -16.52 2.23 21.03
N SER A 457 -16.78 3.53 21.03
CA SER A 457 -17.38 4.28 19.91
C SER A 457 -16.34 4.78 18.92
#